data_AF-A0A958IGB7-F1
#
_entry.id   AF-A0A958IGB7-F1
#
_cell.length_a   1.000
_cell.length_b   1.000
_cell.length_c   1.000
_cell.angle_alpha   90.00
_cell.angle_beta   90.00
_cell.angle_gamma   90.00
#
_symmetry.space_group_name_H-M   'P 1'
#
loop_
_entity.id
_entity.type
_entity.pdbx_description
1 polymer ?
#
loop_
_entity_poly.entity_id
_entity_poly.type
_entity_poly.pdbx_seq_one_letter_code
_entity_poly.pdbx_strand_id
1 'polypeptide(L)'
;MKNISKRQQKRIDYFLKEKQNRKEKRESIHNQELPKYLENRIPVVRRLSRNIDQLLIVSSFVSPPLKPGLIDRLLVLAEIEEVKPLICLNKSDLVEDPNELMEAVKIYKDIGYWVMITSAKTGTGIRELNDLIRNKRSALAGHSGVGKSSLLNALQPDLQIAEGEVSAWNNKGKHTTTQVTTYRLDEKTEVYDLPGLKQLDFVDIHRDEARFYFREFLDFAEDCKFNDCLHLSEHDCAIKKAVEEKLISEQRYKSYCNFVESL
;
A
#
# COMPACT_ATOMS: atom_id res chain seq x y z
N MET A 1 -23.99 -9.50 16.61
CA MET A 1 -23.01 -10.14 15.71
C MET A 1 -23.70 -10.35 14.37
N LYS A 2 -23.24 -9.74 13.28
CA LYS A 2 -23.88 -9.88 11.95
C LYS A 2 -23.57 -11.28 11.41
N ASN A 3 -24.59 -12.04 10.99
CA ASN A 3 -24.42 -13.35 10.37
C ASN A 3 -23.65 -13.18 9.05
N ILE A 4 -22.45 -13.78 8.99
CA ILE A 4 -21.58 -13.82 7.82
C ILE A 4 -22.22 -14.75 6.79
N SER A 5 -22.38 -14.31 5.54
CA SER A 5 -22.96 -15.13 4.48
C SER A 5 -22.06 -16.31 4.13
N LYS A 6 -22.61 -17.39 3.56
CA LYS A 6 -21.80 -18.55 3.11
C LYS A 6 -20.68 -18.15 2.14
N ARG A 7 -20.91 -17.11 1.32
CA ARG A 7 -19.89 -16.53 0.42
C ARG A 7 -18.81 -15.80 1.21
N GLN A 8 -19.15 -15.07 2.27
CA GLN A 8 -18.19 -14.42 3.16
C GLN A 8 -17.39 -15.40 4.01
N GLN A 9 -17.97 -16.52 4.43
CA GLN A 9 -17.24 -17.56 5.17
C GLN A 9 -16.22 -18.27 4.27
N LYS A 10 -16.62 -18.67 3.05
CA LYS A 10 -15.67 -19.20 2.05
C LYS A 10 -14.52 -18.24 1.74
N ARG A 11 -14.82 -16.94 1.61
CA ARG A 11 -13.81 -15.88 1.43
C ARG A 11 -12.77 -15.89 2.55
N ILE A 12 -13.22 -15.98 3.81
CA ILE A 12 -12.34 -16.05 4.97
C ILE A 12 -11.49 -17.32 4.94
N ASP A 13 -12.09 -18.47 4.64
CA ASP A 13 -11.40 -19.76 4.66
C ASP A 13 -10.34 -19.86 3.55
N TYR A 14 -10.65 -19.41 2.33
CA TYR A 14 -9.70 -19.32 1.22
C TYR A 14 -8.55 -18.35 1.55
N PHE A 15 -8.89 -17.17 2.07
CA PHE A 15 -7.89 -16.18 2.48
C PHE A 15 -6.97 -16.72 3.57
N LEU A 16 -7.51 -17.37 4.60
CA LEU A 16 -6.73 -17.94 5.70
C LEU A 16 -5.85 -19.09 5.22
N LYS A 17 -6.36 -19.97 4.36
CA LYS A 17 -5.59 -21.09 3.78
C LYS A 17 -4.42 -20.58 2.93
N GLU A 18 -4.69 -19.66 2.01
CA GLU A 18 -3.64 -19.07 1.17
C GLU A 18 -2.67 -18.21 1.98
N LYS A 19 -3.14 -17.54 3.03
CA LYS A 19 -2.28 -16.79 3.95
C LYS A 19 -1.36 -17.73 4.74
N GLN A 20 -1.87 -18.86 5.21
CA GLN A 20 -1.10 -19.86 5.93
C GLN A 20 -0.05 -20.52 5.02
N ASN A 21 -0.43 -20.94 3.81
CA ASN A 21 0.50 -21.46 2.80
C ASN A 21 1.62 -20.45 2.49
N ARG A 22 1.28 -19.16 2.38
CA ARG A 22 2.26 -18.08 2.16
C ARG A 22 3.19 -17.88 3.34
N LYS A 23 2.67 -17.95 4.57
CA LYS A 23 3.47 -17.85 5.80
C LYS A 23 4.46 -19.00 5.88
N GLU A 24 4.02 -20.23 5.62
CA GLU A 24 4.88 -21.42 5.60
C GLU A 24 5.95 -21.34 4.50
N LYS A 25 5.57 -20.93 3.27
CA LYS A 25 6.51 -20.71 2.17
C LYS A 25 7.54 -19.62 2.51
N ARG A 26 7.13 -18.53 3.16
CA ARG A 26 8.02 -17.44 3.60
C ARG A 26 8.93 -17.83 4.74
N GLU A 27 8.43 -18.53 5.75
CA GLU A 27 9.26 -19.01 6.86
C GLU A 27 10.34 -19.97 6.33
N SER A 28 10.01 -20.76 5.30
CA SER A 28 10.99 -21.62 4.63
C SER A 28 12.07 -20.84 3.85
N ILE A 29 11.72 -19.70 3.23
CA ILE A 29 12.67 -18.80 2.53
C ILE A 29 13.49 -17.97 3.54
N HIS A 30 12.87 -17.52 4.64
CA HIS A 30 13.48 -16.66 5.67
C HIS A 30 14.47 -17.42 6.57
N ASN A 31 14.31 -18.73 6.70
CA ASN A 31 15.21 -19.61 7.45
C ASN A 31 16.37 -20.18 6.60
N GLN A 32 16.42 -19.90 5.30
CA GLN A 32 17.62 -20.16 4.50
C GLN A 32 18.58 -18.98 4.65
N GLU A 33 19.85 -19.26 4.96
CA GLU A 33 20.90 -18.23 4.89
C GLU A 33 20.90 -17.62 3.49
N LEU A 34 20.48 -16.35 3.40
CA LEU A 34 20.50 -15.63 2.14
C LEU A 34 21.96 -15.46 1.70
N PRO A 35 22.32 -15.81 0.46
CA PRO A 35 23.64 -15.52 -0.06
C PRO A 35 23.99 -14.04 0.14
N LYS A 36 25.19 -13.73 0.65
CA LYS A 36 25.65 -12.35 0.97
C LYS A 36 25.41 -11.30 -0.12
N TYR A 37 25.33 -11.70 -1.39
CA TYR A 37 25.04 -10.78 -2.50
C TYR A 37 23.57 -10.34 -2.59
N LEU A 38 22.63 -11.12 -2.02
CA LEU A 38 21.21 -10.78 -1.89
C LEU A 38 20.91 -10.00 -0.62
N GLU A 39 21.74 -10.09 0.43
CA GLU A 39 21.58 -9.30 1.66
C GLU A 39 21.50 -7.79 1.39
N ASN A 40 22.16 -7.28 0.35
CA ASN A 40 22.09 -5.88 -0.07
C ASN A 40 20.94 -5.54 -1.03
N ARG A 41 20.20 -6.55 -1.49
CA ARG A 41 19.02 -6.43 -2.36
C ARG A 41 17.69 -6.72 -1.65
N ILE A 42 17.73 -7.16 -0.39
CA ILE A 42 16.54 -7.24 0.46
C ILE A 42 15.91 -5.85 0.51
N PRO A 43 14.66 -5.65 0.03
CA PRO A 43 13.98 -4.37 0.10
C PRO A 43 14.08 -3.81 1.51
N VAL A 44 14.37 -2.52 1.65
CA VAL A 44 14.56 -1.84 2.96
C VAL A 44 13.39 -2.14 3.92
N VAL A 45 12.20 -2.40 3.38
CA VAL A 45 11.01 -2.79 4.14
C VAL A 45 11.18 -4.13 4.86
N ARG A 46 11.80 -5.16 4.23
CA ARG A 46 12.03 -6.48 4.86
C ARG A 46 13.01 -6.45 6.05
N ARG A 47 13.88 -5.43 6.14
CA ARG A 47 14.78 -5.24 7.30
C ARG A 47 14.13 -4.52 8.47
N LEU A 48 12.99 -3.87 8.25
CA LEU A 48 12.26 -3.10 9.27
C LEU A 48 10.91 -3.71 9.62
N SER A 49 10.37 -4.61 8.79
CA SER A 49 9.03 -5.20 8.90
C SER A 49 8.77 -6.03 10.16
N ARG A 50 9.80 -6.39 10.93
CA ARG A 50 9.59 -6.97 12.28
C ARG A 50 9.06 -5.97 13.32
N ASN A 51 9.14 -4.67 13.06
CA ASN A 51 8.82 -3.61 14.03
C ASN A 51 7.91 -2.51 13.47
N ILE A 52 7.30 -2.66 12.29
CA ILE A 52 6.37 -1.67 11.72
C ILE A 52 4.94 -2.19 11.86
N ASP A 53 4.05 -1.39 12.45
CA ASP A 53 2.65 -1.74 12.65
C ASP A 53 1.78 -1.43 11.41
N GLN A 54 2.16 -0.39 10.67
CA GLN A 54 1.39 0.09 9.52
C GLN A 54 2.22 0.83 8.48
N LEU A 55 1.73 0.82 7.24
CA LEU A 55 2.26 1.58 6.12
C LEU A 55 1.34 2.80 5.86
N LEU A 56 1.83 3.99 6.17
CA LEU A 56 1.17 5.27 5.89
C LEU A 56 1.51 5.71 4.46
N ILE A 57 0.57 5.49 3.54
CA ILE A 57 0.68 5.84 2.11
C ILE A 57 0.13 7.25 1.91
N VAL A 58 1.02 8.23 1.82
CA VAL A 58 0.67 9.62 1.54
C VAL A 58 0.65 9.87 0.04
N SER A 59 -0.47 10.37 -0.44
CA SER A 59 -0.65 10.84 -1.82
C SER A 59 -1.37 12.18 -1.83
N SER A 60 -1.46 12.81 -2.99
CA SER A 60 -2.27 14.02 -3.20
C SER A 60 -3.17 13.82 -4.41
N PHE A 61 -4.32 14.47 -4.41
CA PHE A 61 -5.25 14.38 -5.55
C PHE A 61 -4.81 15.29 -6.70
N VAL A 62 -4.43 16.53 -6.38
CA VAL A 62 -4.20 17.59 -7.37
C VAL A 62 -2.71 17.83 -7.67
N SER A 63 -1.88 18.02 -6.64
CA SER A 63 -0.48 18.46 -6.84
C SER A 63 0.53 17.75 -5.92
N PRO A 64 1.29 16.76 -6.42
CA PRO A 64 1.17 16.16 -7.75
C PRO A 64 -0.17 15.43 -7.96
N PRO A 65 -0.60 15.21 -9.22
CA PRO A 65 -1.81 14.45 -9.51
C PRO A 65 -1.76 13.04 -8.92
N LEU A 66 -2.94 12.52 -8.56
CA LEU A 66 -3.06 11.17 -8.03
C LEU A 66 -2.47 10.14 -9.00
N LYS A 67 -1.65 9.23 -8.48
CA LYS A 67 -1.09 8.10 -9.23
C LYS A 67 -1.57 6.78 -8.60
N PRO A 68 -2.72 6.25 -9.05
CA PRO A 68 -3.27 5.01 -8.51
C PRO A 68 -2.28 3.85 -8.51
N GLY A 69 -1.56 3.66 -9.62
CA GLY A 69 -0.58 2.57 -9.74
C GLY A 69 0.55 2.61 -8.70
N LEU A 70 0.90 3.77 -8.14
CA LEU A 70 1.84 3.82 -7.01
C LEU A 70 1.16 3.32 -5.72
N ILE A 71 -0.05 3.81 -5.43
CA ILE A 71 -0.81 3.39 -4.26
C ILE A 71 -0.99 1.87 -4.30
N ASP A 72 -1.40 1.33 -5.45
CA ASP A 72 -1.62 -0.10 -5.66
C ASP A 72 -0.36 -0.93 -5.42
N ARG A 73 0.81 -0.48 -5.88
CA ARG A 73 2.10 -1.14 -5.60
C ARG A 73 2.46 -1.11 -4.12
N LEU A 74 2.20 0.01 -3.43
CA LEU A 74 2.42 0.11 -1.98
C LEU A 74 1.42 -0.74 -1.18
N LEU A 75 0.20 -0.90 -1.67
CA LEU A 75 -0.77 -1.83 -1.09
C LEU A 75 -0.33 -3.28 -1.27
N VAL A 76 0.16 -3.65 -2.46
CA VAL A 76 0.77 -4.97 -2.69
C VAL A 76 1.93 -5.21 -1.73
N LEU A 77 2.81 -4.23 -1.55
CA LEU A 77 3.88 -4.30 -0.55
C LEU A 77 3.34 -4.48 0.87
N ALA A 78 2.27 -3.78 1.24
CA ALA A 78 1.66 -3.91 2.55
C ALA A 78 1.08 -5.32 2.78
N GLU A 79 0.40 -5.88 1.77
CA GLU A 79 -0.09 -7.26 1.81
C GLU A 79 1.07 -8.27 1.88
N ILE A 80 2.18 -7.97 1.20
CA ILE A 80 3.38 -8.81 1.27
C ILE A 80 3.98 -8.74 2.66
N GLU A 81 4.21 -7.58 3.22
CA GLU A 81 4.88 -7.47 4.52
C GLU A 81 3.92 -7.69 5.69
N GLU A 82 2.65 -8.01 5.41
CA GLU A 82 1.56 -8.19 6.37
C GLU A 82 1.37 -6.98 7.32
N VAL A 83 1.69 -5.78 6.83
CA VAL A 83 1.51 -4.52 7.53
C VAL A 83 0.19 -3.88 7.14
N LYS A 84 -0.48 -3.20 8.08
CA LYS A 84 -1.77 -2.55 7.78
C LYS A 84 -1.55 -1.28 6.95
N PRO A 85 -2.10 -1.15 5.74
CA PRO A 85 -1.99 0.09 4.99
C PRO A 85 -3.02 1.13 5.47
N LEU A 86 -2.59 2.39 5.55
CA LEU A 86 -3.42 3.57 5.75
C LEU A 86 -3.14 4.56 4.60
N ILE A 87 -4.14 4.79 3.75
CA ILE A 87 -4.04 5.74 2.65
C ILE A 87 -4.42 7.14 3.13
N CYS A 88 -3.53 8.10 2.96
CA CYS A 88 -3.73 9.49 3.32
C CYS A 88 -3.68 10.37 2.07
N LEU A 89 -4.84 10.82 1.61
CA LEU A 89 -4.97 11.78 0.52
C LEU A 89 -4.85 13.21 1.07
N ASN A 90 -3.63 13.73 1.00
CA ASN A 90 -3.29 15.06 1.48
C ASN A 90 -3.57 16.15 0.43
N LYS A 91 -3.49 17.41 0.87
CA LYS A 91 -3.74 18.62 0.09
C LYS A 91 -5.18 18.69 -0.43
N SER A 92 -6.13 18.27 0.39
CA SER A 92 -7.55 18.37 0.07
C SER A 92 -8.01 19.82 -0.14
N ASP A 93 -7.26 20.79 0.38
CA ASP A 93 -7.48 22.23 0.18
C ASP A 93 -7.29 22.69 -1.28
N LEU A 94 -6.67 21.86 -2.13
CA LEU A 94 -6.49 22.16 -3.56
C LEU A 94 -7.58 21.55 -4.44
N VAL A 95 -8.50 20.75 -3.88
CA VAL A 95 -9.53 20.05 -4.65
C VAL A 95 -10.70 20.99 -4.91
N GLU A 96 -10.99 21.24 -6.19
CA GLU A 96 -12.10 22.09 -6.61
C GLU A 96 -13.45 21.36 -6.58
N ASP A 97 -13.49 20.11 -7.05
CA ASP A 97 -14.68 19.25 -6.98
C ASP A 97 -14.52 18.13 -5.92
N PRO A 98 -15.19 18.24 -4.77
CA PRO A 98 -15.18 17.19 -3.74
C PRO A 98 -15.68 15.83 -4.23
N ASN A 99 -16.50 15.77 -5.28
CA ASN A 99 -17.05 14.50 -5.79
C ASN A 99 -15.95 13.63 -6.39
N GLU A 100 -15.03 14.20 -7.18
CA GLU A 100 -13.92 13.45 -7.77
C GLU A 100 -12.99 12.85 -6.70
N LEU A 101 -12.73 13.61 -5.63
CA LEU A 101 -11.97 13.12 -4.48
C LEU A 101 -12.69 11.95 -3.80
N MET A 102 -14.01 12.07 -3.61
CA MET A 102 -14.83 11.03 -2.98
C MET A 102 -14.89 9.75 -3.83
N GLU A 103 -14.94 9.86 -5.15
CA GLU A 103 -14.84 8.72 -6.06
C GLU A 103 -13.49 8.00 -5.92
N ALA A 104 -12.38 8.76 -5.90
CA ALA A 104 -11.06 8.19 -5.67
C ALA A 104 -10.95 7.49 -4.31
N VAL A 105 -11.54 8.07 -3.26
CA VAL A 105 -11.62 7.45 -1.91
C VAL A 105 -12.43 6.16 -1.95
N LYS A 106 -13.58 6.18 -2.64
CA LYS A 106 -14.51 5.04 -2.71
C LYS A 106 -13.87 3.79 -3.30
N ILE A 107 -13.05 3.92 -4.34
CA ILE A 107 -12.33 2.80 -4.97
C ILE A 107 -11.60 1.93 -3.94
N TYR A 108 -10.87 2.56 -3.01
CA TYR A 108 -10.08 1.84 -2.00
C TYR A 108 -10.90 1.47 -0.76
N LYS A 109 -11.85 2.33 -0.38
CA LYS A 109 -12.70 2.11 0.80
C LYS A 109 -13.64 0.92 0.62
N ASP A 110 -14.23 0.77 -0.57
CA ASP A 110 -15.18 -0.31 -0.88
C ASP A 110 -14.51 -1.69 -0.87
N ILE A 111 -13.20 -1.75 -1.16
CA ILE A 111 -12.39 -2.97 -1.06
C ILE A 111 -11.73 -3.14 0.33
N GLY A 112 -12.12 -2.32 1.31
CA GLY A 112 -11.77 -2.51 2.72
C GLY A 112 -10.43 -1.90 3.16
N TYR A 113 -9.86 -0.98 2.40
CA TYR A 113 -8.71 -0.18 2.87
C TYR A 113 -9.18 1.04 3.67
N TRP A 114 -8.35 1.45 4.63
CA TRP A 114 -8.53 2.71 5.34
C TRP A 114 -8.01 3.85 4.47
N VAL A 115 -8.90 4.80 4.19
CA VAL A 115 -8.59 6.00 3.42
C VAL A 115 -9.02 7.21 4.23
N MET A 116 -8.13 8.19 4.32
CA MET A 116 -8.42 9.46 4.96
C MET A 116 -8.05 10.63 4.07
N ILE A 117 -8.77 11.73 4.25
CA ILE A 117 -8.56 12.99 3.56
C ILE A 117 -7.90 13.95 4.54
N THR A 118 -6.81 14.57 4.13
CA THR A 118 -6.08 15.53 4.98
C THR A 118 -5.70 16.79 4.21
N SER A 119 -5.47 17.86 4.97
CA SER A 119 -4.69 19.00 4.51
C SER A 119 -3.79 19.47 5.63
N ALA A 120 -2.48 19.30 5.43
CA ALA A 120 -1.47 19.87 6.32
C ALA A 120 -1.56 21.40 6.42
N LYS A 121 -2.10 22.08 5.39
CA LYS A 121 -2.22 23.54 5.33
C LYS A 121 -3.38 24.05 6.18
N THR A 122 -4.55 23.40 6.10
CA THR A 122 -5.74 23.84 6.84
C THR A 122 -5.92 23.13 8.18
N GLY A 123 -5.18 22.04 8.42
CA GLY A 123 -5.35 21.19 9.59
C GLY A 123 -6.45 20.13 9.44
N THR A 124 -7.13 20.08 8.29
CA THR A 124 -8.20 19.09 8.03
C THR A 124 -7.64 17.67 8.17
N GLY A 125 -8.32 16.83 8.94
CA GLY A 125 -7.98 15.41 9.14
C GLY A 125 -6.72 15.14 9.97
N ILE A 126 -5.99 16.16 10.43
CA ILE A 126 -4.72 15.96 11.17
C ILE A 126 -4.94 15.32 12.53
N ARG A 127 -6.01 15.71 13.24
CA ARG A 127 -6.38 15.08 14.52
C ARG A 127 -6.70 13.59 14.34
N GLU A 128 -7.48 13.26 13.33
CA GLU A 128 -7.83 11.87 13.01
C GLU A 128 -6.60 11.06 12.61
N LEU A 129 -5.66 11.67 11.87
CA LEU A 129 -4.39 11.04 11.50
C LEU A 129 -3.59 10.72 12.75
N ASN A 130 -3.49 11.69 13.68
CA ASN A 130 -2.80 11.51 14.94
C ASN A 130 -3.39 10.34 15.75
N ASP A 131 -4.72 10.25 15.84
CA ASP A 131 -5.38 9.16 16.55
C ASP A 131 -5.16 7.79 15.88
N LEU A 132 -5.09 7.76 14.54
CA LEU A 132 -4.82 6.53 13.78
C LEU A 132 -3.36 6.05 13.91
N ILE A 133 -2.40 6.95 14.11
CA ILE A 133 -0.97 6.59 14.26
C ILE A 133 -0.51 6.49 15.70
N ARG A 134 -1.29 6.96 16.68
CA ARG A 134 -0.95 6.94 18.09
C ARG A 134 -0.55 5.55 18.57
N ASN A 135 0.54 5.48 19.35
CA ASN A 135 1.13 4.26 19.90
C ASN A 135 1.54 3.22 18.84
N LYS A 136 1.87 3.66 17.61
CA LYS A 136 2.28 2.78 16.52
C LYS A 136 3.59 3.24 15.89
N ARG A 137 4.28 2.28 15.30
CA ARG A 137 5.41 2.46 14.40
C ARG A 137 4.91 2.46 12.96
N SER A 138 4.94 3.62 12.32
CA SER A 138 4.38 3.81 10.98
C SER A 138 5.50 3.99 9.96
N ALA A 139 5.56 3.16 8.92
CA ALA A 139 6.41 3.40 7.78
C ALA A 139 5.73 4.41 6.84
N LEU A 140 6.43 5.46 6.43
CA LEU A 140 5.91 6.53 5.60
C LEU A 140 6.30 6.31 4.14
N ALA A 141 5.33 6.35 3.24
CA ALA A 141 5.53 6.14 1.80
C ALA A 141 4.75 7.17 0.99
N GLY A 142 5.29 7.63 -0.15
CA GLY A 142 4.57 8.55 -1.03
C GLY A 142 5.47 9.31 -2.00
N HIS A 143 4.87 9.89 -3.05
CA HIS A 143 5.63 10.64 -4.04
C HIS A 143 6.31 11.90 -3.48
N SER A 144 7.28 12.44 -4.22
CA SER A 144 7.78 13.79 -3.93
C SER A 144 6.65 14.81 -4.03
N GLY A 145 6.65 15.80 -3.15
CA GLY A 145 5.69 16.91 -3.22
C GLY A 145 4.28 16.59 -2.74
N VAL A 146 3.92 15.35 -2.35
CA VAL A 146 2.58 15.02 -1.80
C VAL A 146 2.34 15.60 -0.39
N GLY A 147 3.36 16.21 0.23
CA GLY A 147 3.25 16.89 1.53
C GLY A 147 3.59 16.04 2.75
N LYS A 148 4.50 15.06 2.62
CA LYS A 148 4.96 14.22 3.74
C LYS A 148 5.62 15.03 4.87
N SER A 149 6.60 15.89 4.56
CA SER A 149 7.22 16.78 5.57
C SER A 149 6.17 17.68 6.23
N SER A 150 5.27 18.25 5.44
CA SER A 150 4.21 19.14 5.93
C SER A 150 3.24 18.42 6.87
N LEU A 151 2.88 17.16 6.58
CA LEU A 151 2.06 16.35 7.48
C LEU A 151 2.78 16.04 8.79
N LEU A 152 4.06 15.70 8.74
CA LEU A 152 4.85 15.45 9.96
C LEU A 152 4.95 16.71 10.83
N ASN A 153 5.20 17.88 10.23
CA ASN A 153 5.19 19.15 10.96
C ASN A 153 3.80 19.49 11.51
N ALA A 154 2.72 19.15 10.80
CA ALA A 154 1.36 19.35 11.30
C ALA A 154 1.02 18.42 12.48
N LEU A 155 1.61 17.23 12.52
CA LEU A 155 1.47 16.26 13.62
C LEU A 155 2.34 16.61 14.83
N GLN A 156 3.56 17.07 14.59
CA GLN A 156 4.52 17.50 15.60
C GLN A 156 5.28 18.74 15.11
N PRO A 157 4.82 19.96 15.46
CA PRO A 157 5.43 21.21 14.99
C PRO A 157 6.91 21.37 15.35
N ASP A 158 7.34 20.77 16.46
CA ASP A 158 8.73 20.85 16.96
C ASP A 158 9.75 20.11 16.07
N LEU A 159 9.29 19.27 15.12
CA LEU A 159 10.19 18.56 14.20
C LEU A 159 10.88 19.51 13.19
N GLN A 160 10.25 20.64 12.86
CA GLN A 160 10.77 21.68 11.95
C GLN A 160 11.41 21.15 10.65
N ILE A 161 10.80 20.11 10.05
CA ILE A 161 11.33 19.44 8.86
C ILE A 161 11.17 20.39 7.67
N ALA A 162 12.24 20.63 6.91
CA ALA A 162 12.12 21.49 5.74
C ALA A 162 11.27 20.82 4.64
N GLU A 163 10.58 21.64 3.84
CA GLU A 163 9.73 21.13 2.77
C GLU A 163 10.55 20.30 1.78
N GLY A 164 10.11 19.06 1.54
CA GLY A 164 10.79 18.14 0.62
C GLY A 164 11.94 17.34 1.22
N GLU A 165 12.27 17.52 2.50
CA GLU A 165 13.29 16.70 3.18
C GLU A 165 12.86 15.24 3.36
N VAL A 166 11.58 14.98 3.60
CA VAL A 166 11.08 13.60 3.68
C VAL A 166 11.13 12.98 2.29
N SER A 167 11.74 11.79 2.22
CA SER A 167 12.24 11.17 1.01
C SER A 167 11.31 11.27 -0.21
N ALA A 168 11.83 11.85 -1.28
CA ALA A 168 11.12 12.02 -2.56
C ALA A 168 11.18 10.73 -3.40
N TRP A 169 10.02 10.22 -3.85
CA TRP A 169 9.98 9.23 -4.94
C TRP A 169 10.17 9.96 -6.29
N ASN A 170 11.42 10.04 -6.75
CA ASN A 170 11.78 10.60 -8.05
C ASN A 170 12.28 9.48 -8.98
N ASN A 171 11.79 9.45 -10.22
CA ASN A 171 12.16 8.50 -11.28
C ASN A 171 13.56 8.74 -11.89
N LYS A 172 14.42 9.56 -11.29
CA LYS A 172 15.78 9.83 -11.79
C LYS A 172 16.80 9.26 -10.80
N GLY A 173 17.48 8.21 -11.24
CA GLY A 173 18.49 7.49 -10.47
C GLY A 173 19.78 8.28 -10.21
N LYS A 174 20.66 7.59 -9.48
CA LYS A 174 21.96 7.99 -8.90
C LYS A 174 21.84 8.80 -7.61
N HIS A 175 22.36 8.19 -6.54
CA HIS A 175 22.43 8.62 -5.13
C HIS A 175 21.23 8.21 -4.27
N THR A 176 21.24 6.93 -3.86
CA THR A 176 20.36 6.37 -2.84
C THR A 176 20.90 6.78 -1.47
N THR A 177 20.27 7.76 -0.81
CA THR A 177 20.48 7.97 0.64
C THR A 177 19.97 6.71 1.34
N THR A 178 20.85 5.91 1.93
CA THR A 178 20.50 4.59 2.54
C THR A 178 20.03 4.70 3.99
N GLN A 179 20.02 5.91 4.56
CA GLN A 179 19.70 6.13 5.97
C GLN A 179 18.20 6.32 6.18
N VAL A 180 17.61 5.39 6.94
CA VAL A 180 16.24 5.52 7.46
C VAL A 180 16.20 6.66 8.45
N THR A 181 15.30 7.63 8.22
CA THR A 181 15.06 8.71 9.18
C THR A 181 13.90 8.32 10.07
N THR A 182 14.07 8.44 11.39
CA THR A 182 13.01 8.18 12.36
C THR A 182 12.55 9.49 12.98
N TYR A 183 11.27 9.76 12.91
CA TYR A 183 10.60 10.90 13.52
C TYR A 183 9.79 10.41 14.71
N ARG A 184 10.14 10.86 15.91
CA ARG A 184 9.38 10.55 17.13
C ARG A 184 8.34 11.65 17.36
N LEU A 185 7.07 11.28 17.32
CA LEU A 185 5.98 12.21 17.59
C LEU A 185 5.69 12.31 19.09
N ASP A 186 5.78 11.18 19.79
CA ASP A 186 5.72 11.06 21.24
C ASP A 186 6.55 9.84 21.71
N GLU A 187 6.46 9.46 22.99
CA GLU A 187 7.20 8.32 23.58
C GLU A 187 6.90 6.95 22.94
N LYS A 188 5.72 6.77 22.32
CA LYS A 188 5.21 5.50 21.79
C LYS A 188 4.83 5.56 20.31
N THR A 189 4.90 6.73 19.69
CA THR A 189 4.52 6.97 18.31
C THR A 189 5.74 7.37 17.48
N GLU A 190 6.14 6.50 16.56
CA GLU A 190 7.31 6.69 15.70
C GLU A 190 6.91 6.59 14.23
N VAL A 191 7.42 7.51 13.40
CA VAL A 191 7.26 7.49 11.95
C VAL A 191 8.62 7.29 11.29
N TYR A 192 8.74 6.26 10.47
CA TYR A 192 9.96 5.91 9.76
C TYR A 192 9.83 6.35 8.30
N ASP A 193 10.68 7.27 7.87
CA ASP A 193 10.86 7.58 6.46
C ASP A 193 11.87 6.61 5.86
N LEU A 194 11.37 5.70 5.02
CA LEU A 194 12.16 4.62 4.45
C LEU A 194 12.67 5.04 3.06
N PRO A 195 13.94 5.48 2.93
CA PRO A 195 14.47 5.69 1.61
C PRO A 195 14.58 4.35 0.88
N GLY A 196 14.35 4.35 -0.43
CA GLY A 196 14.46 3.13 -1.22
C GLY A 196 13.15 2.38 -1.45
N LEU A 197 12.03 2.79 -0.84
CA LEU A 197 10.70 2.55 -1.45
C LEU A 197 10.69 3.01 -2.92
N LYS A 198 11.53 3.99 -3.29
CA LYS A 198 11.80 4.50 -4.65
C LYS A 198 11.99 3.42 -5.73
N GLN A 199 12.58 2.28 -5.36
CA GLN A 199 12.71 1.08 -6.18
C GLN A 199 11.97 -0.03 -5.44
N LEU A 200 10.64 -0.06 -5.56
CA LEU A 200 9.88 -1.27 -5.24
C LEU A 200 10.26 -2.32 -6.28
N ASP A 201 11.45 -2.88 -6.13
CA ASP A 201 11.89 -3.99 -6.92
C ASP A 201 11.30 -5.23 -6.26
N PHE A 202 10.21 -5.70 -6.85
CA PHE A 202 9.49 -6.90 -6.43
C PHE A 202 10.21 -8.17 -6.89
N VAL A 203 11.54 -8.19 -6.82
CA VAL A 203 12.44 -9.21 -7.41
C VAL A 203 12.09 -10.63 -6.98
N ASP A 204 11.53 -10.78 -5.78
CA ASP A 204 11.20 -12.08 -5.20
C ASP A 204 9.72 -12.48 -5.38
N ILE A 205 8.93 -11.73 -6.16
CA ILE A 205 7.53 -12.06 -6.42
C ILE A 205 7.42 -12.78 -7.75
N HIS A 206 6.92 -14.01 -7.70
CA HIS A 206 6.55 -14.73 -8.90
C HIS A 206 5.19 -14.22 -9.44
N ARG A 207 5.03 -14.20 -10.77
CA ARG A 207 3.84 -13.62 -11.44
C ARG A 207 2.52 -14.25 -11.00
N ASP A 208 2.53 -15.54 -10.65
CA ASP A 208 1.36 -16.27 -10.15
C ASP A 208 0.92 -15.84 -8.74
N GLU A 209 1.80 -15.19 -7.97
CA GLU A 209 1.49 -14.69 -6.63
C GLU A 209 0.79 -13.34 -6.68
N ALA A 210 1.00 -12.56 -7.76
CA ALA A 210 0.48 -11.20 -7.91
C ALA A 210 -1.04 -11.11 -7.71
N ARG A 211 -1.80 -12.10 -8.21
CA ARG A 211 -3.26 -12.18 -8.09
C ARG A 211 -3.76 -12.23 -6.64
N PHE A 212 -2.90 -12.64 -5.70
CA PHE A 212 -3.27 -12.75 -4.30
C PHE A 212 -3.01 -11.49 -3.48
N TYR A 213 -2.36 -10.48 -4.05
CA TYR A 213 -2.07 -9.20 -3.40
C TYR A 213 -3.08 -8.10 -3.79
N PHE A 214 -4.02 -8.42 -4.69
CA PHE A 214 -5.21 -7.62 -4.97
C PHE A 214 -6.38 -8.25 -4.22
N ARG A 215 -6.60 -7.80 -2.98
CA ARG A 215 -7.54 -8.43 -2.03
C ARG A 215 -8.96 -8.62 -2.58
N GLU A 216 -9.44 -7.71 -3.42
CA GLU A 216 -10.77 -7.78 -4.01
C GLU A 216 -10.91 -8.91 -5.03
N PHE A 217 -9.80 -9.40 -5.60
CA PHE A 217 -9.83 -10.53 -6.53
C PHE A 217 -10.18 -11.83 -5.83
N LEU A 218 -9.83 -11.96 -4.55
CA LEU A 218 -10.10 -13.15 -3.76
C LEU A 218 -11.60 -13.45 -3.62
N ASP A 219 -12.46 -12.45 -3.84
CA ASP A 219 -13.91 -12.60 -3.79
C ASP A 219 -14.51 -13.32 -5.01
N PHE A 220 -13.72 -13.47 -6.06
CA PHE A 220 -14.12 -14.01 -7.36
C PHE A 220 -13.14 -15.07 -7.90
N ALA A 221 -11.92 -15.17 -7.35
CA ALA A 221 -10.88 -16.06 -7.86
C ALA A 221 -11.29 -17.54 -7.89
N GLU A 222 -12.11 -18.01 -6.94
CA GLU A 222 -12.64 -19.39 -6.92
C GLU A 222 -13.63 -19.68 -8.06
N ASP A 223 -14.25 -18.64 -8.63
CA ASP A 223 -15.22 -18.77 -9.72
C ASP A 223 -14.53 -18.81 -11.10
N CYS A 224 -13.20 -18.69 -11.16
CA CYS A 224 -12.44 -18.88 -12.38
C CYS A 224 -12.49 -20.35 -12.82
N LYS A 225 -12.58 -20.58 -14.14
CA LYS A 225 -12.54 -21.93 -14.72
C LYS A 225 -11.25 -22.70 -14.42
N PHE A 226 -10.13 -21.97 -14.33
CA PHE A 226 -8.80 -22.52 -14.11
C PHE A 226 -8.23 -22.05 -12.77
N ASN A 227 -7.67 -22.99 -12.00
CA ASN A 227 -7.09 -22.72 -10.68
C ASN A 227 -5.81 -21.85 -10.75
N ASP A 228 -5.11 -21.88 -11.87
CA ASP A 228 -3.88 -21.15 -12.18
C ASP A 228 -4.13 -19.88 -13.02
N CYS A 229 -5.39 -19.45 -13.14
CA CYS A 229 -5.74 -18.23 -13.86
C CYS A 229 -4.97 -17.01 -13.33
N LEU A 230 -4.22 -16.36 -14.21
CA LEU A 230 -3.49 -15.11 -13.99
C LEU A 230 -4.37 -13.88 -14.28
N HIS A 231 -5.58 -14.07 -14.80
CA HIS A 231 -6.54 -13.00 -15.08
C HIS A 231 -6.04 -11.99 -16.12
N LEU A 232 -5.18 -12.39 -17.07
CA LEU A 232 -4.60 -11.51 -18.09
C LEU A 232 -5.24 -11.77 -19.46
N SER A 233 -5.03 -12.94 -20.04
CA SER A 233 -5.47 -13.31 -21.40
C SER A 233 -6.60 -14.32 -21.42
N GLU A 234 -6.93 -14.93 -20.27
CA GLU A 234 -7.91 -16.00 -20.17
C GLU A 234 -9.33 -15.53 -20.52
N HIS A 235 -10.06 -16.35 -21.28
CA HIS A 235 -11.40 -16.04 -21.77
C HIS A 235 -12.50 -16.25 -20.71
N ASP A 236 -12.44 -17.35 -19.94
CA ASP A 236 -13.43 -17.68 -18.89
C ASP A 236 -12.96 -17.22 -17.50
N CYS A 237 -12.60 -15.94 -17.38
CA CYS A 237 -12.05 -15.36 -16.15
C CYS A 237 -13.15 -14.64 -15.33
N ALA A 238 -13.40 -15.10 -14.11
CA ALA A 238 -14.38 -14.47 -13.20
C ALA A 238 -14.00 -13.04 -12.80
N ILE A 239 -12.69 -12.73 -12.72
CA ILE A 239 -12.21 -11.37 -12.46
C ILE A 239 -12.59 -10.43 -13.59
N LYS A 240 -12.40 -10.84 -14.85
CA LYS A 240 -12.77 -10.01 -16.01
C LYS A 240 -14.28 -9.76 -16.05
N LYS A 241 -15.09 -10.79 -15.78
CA LYS A 241 -16.55 -10.65 -15.65
C LYS A 241 -16.93 -9.69 -14.53
N ALA A 242 -16.29 -9.79 -13.37
CA ALA A 242 -16.53 -8.86 -12.26
C ALA A 242 -16.11 -7.41 -12.59
N VAL A 243 -15.10 -7.21 -13.44
CA VAL A 243 -14.75 -5.89 -13.99
C VAL A 243 -15.84 -5.38 -14.93
N GLU A 244 -16.33 -6.20 -15.86
CA GLU A 244 -17.43 -5.87 -16.78
C GLU A 244 -18.73 -5.50 -16.03
N GLU A 245 -19.01 -6.21 -14.93
CA GLU A 245 -20.16 -5.97 -14.05
C GLU A 245 -19.93 -4.82 -13.04
N LYS A 246 -18.77 -4.13 -13.11
CA LYS A 246 -18.37 -3.03 -12.20
C LYS A 246 -18.29 -3.41 -10.72
N LEU A 247 -18.16 -4.70 -10.42
CA LEU A 247 -17.90 -5.21 -9.08
C LEU A 247 -16.42 -5.04 -8.69
N ILE A 248 -15.52 -5.02 -9.70
CA ILE A 248 -14.12 -4.62 -9.57
C ILE A 248 -13.90 -3.37 -10.40
N SER A 249 -13.19 -2.39 -9.84
CA SER A 249 -12.82 -1.17 -10.55
C SER A 249 -11.91 -1.48 -11.75
N GLU A 250 -12.24 -0.96 -12.94
CA GLU A 250 -11.39 -1.03 -14.12
C GLU A 250 -9.99 -0.46 -13.88
N GLN A 251 -9.89 0.61 -13.08
CA GLN A 251 -8.62 1.22 -12.70
C GLN A 251 -7.75 0.24 -11.90
N ARG A 252 -8.35 -0.48 -10.95
CA ARG A 252 -7.66 -1.50 -10.13
C ARG A 252 -7.21 -2.69 -10.98
N TYR A 253 -8.06 -3.16 -11.88
CA TYR A 253 -7.69 -4.23 -12.81
C TYR A 253 -6.57 -3.81 -13.78
N LYS A 254 -6.62 -2.61 -14.33
CA LYS A 254 -5.52 -2.07 -15.16
C LYS A 254 -4.22 -1.97 -14.38
N SER A 255 -4.29 -1.57 -13.11
CA SER A 255 -3.14 -1.51 -12.23
C SER A 255 -2.55 -2.89 -11.95
N TYR A 256 -3.40 -3.90 -11.76
CA TYR A 256 -2.99 -5.29 -11.67
C TYR A 256 -2.23 -5.76 -12.91
N CYS A 257 -2.79 -5.54 -14.11
CA CYS A 257 -2.11 -5.93 -15.35
C CYS A 257 -0.73 -5.27 -15.47
N ASN A 258 -0.66 -3.95 -15.25
CA ASN A 258 0.61 -3.21 -15.28
C ASN A 258 1.61 -3.70 -14.22
N PHE A 259 1.10 -4.12 -13.05
CA PHE A 259 1.93 -4.67 -11.99
C PHE A 259 2.54 -6.01 -12.42
N VAL A 260 1.72 -6.95 -12.92
CA VAL A 260 2.18 -8.26 -13.39
C VAL A 260 3.15 -8.15 -14.57
N GLU A 261 2.90 -7.23 -15.51
CA GLU A 261 3.83 -6.96 -16.61
C GLU A 261 5.17 -6.41 -16.15
N SER A 262 5.20 -5.71 -15.00
CA SER A 262 6.42 -5.15 -14.42
C SER A 262 7.23 -6.12 -13.54
N LEU A 263 6.70 -7.32 -13.29
CA LEU A 263 7.42 -8.43 -12.64
C LEU A 263 8.21 -9.24 -13.69
#